data_AF-A0A9P1NKM8-F1
#
_entry.id   AF-A0A9P1NKM8-F1
#
_cell.length_a   1.000
_cell.length_b   1.000
_cell.length_c   1.000
_cell.angle_alpha   90.00
_cell.angle_beta   90.00
_cell.angle_gamma   90.00
#
_symmetry.space_group_name_H-M   'P 1'
#
loop_
_entity.id
_entity.type
_entity.pdbx_description
1 polymer ?
#
loop_
_entity_poly.entity_id
_entity_poly.type
_entity_poly.pdbx_seq_one_letter_code
_entity_poly.pdbx_strand_id
1 'polypeptide(L)' 'MTADRAYCIGCLRTLEEIRGWKHMDADQKRALLADLENRQAAAAE' A
#
# COMPACT_ATOMS: atom_id res chain seq x y z
N MET A 1 -2.70 -17.99 5.36
CA MET A 1 -2.74 -16.56 4.98
C MET A 1 -4.15 -16.05 5.13
N THR A 2 -4.41 -15.09 6.01
CA THR A 2 -5.71 -14.40 6.07
C THR A 2 -5.82 -13.47 4.86
N ALA A 3 -6.99 -13.44 4.20
CA ALA A 3 -7.24 -12.59 3.03
C ALA A 3 -7.02 -11.08 3.30
N ASP A 4 -7.10 -10.70 4.58
CA ASP A 4 -6.80 -9.38 5.15
C ASP A 4 -5.33 -8.93 4.98
N ARG A 5 -4.38 -9.85 4.81
CA ARG A 5 -2.94 -9.54 4.70
C ARG A 5 -2.37 -9.81 3.30
N ALA A 6 -3.23 -9.93 2.29
CA ALA A 6 -2.79 -10.10 0.92
C ALA A 6 -2.31 -8.75 0.35
N TYR A 7 -0.99 -8.62 0.22
CA TYR A 7 -0.36 -7.48 -0.44
C TYR A 7 -0.08 -7.78 -1.91
N CYS A 8 -0.08 -6.73 -2.74
CA CYS A 8 0.41 -6.81 -4.11
C CYS A 8 1.92 -7.09 -4.10
N ILE A 9 2.35 -8.16 -4.78
CA ILE A 9 3.76 -8.56 -4.86
C ILE A 9 4.69 -7.52 -5.51
N GLY A 10 4.14 -6.53 -6.23
CA GLY A 10 4.91 -5.48 -6.88
C GLY A 10 4.95 -4.16 -6.12
N CYS A 11 3.87 -3.78 -5.44
CA CYS A 11 3.77 -2.45 -4.80
C CYS A 11 3.42 -2.51 -3.31
N LEU A 12 3.31 -3.71 -2.72
CA LEU A 12 2.99 -3.94 -1.31
C LEU A 12 1.72 -3.23 -0.78
N ARG A 13 0.81 -2.84 -1.68
CA ARG A 13 -0.53 -2.34 -1.33
C ARG A 13 -1.50 -3.47 -1.06
N THR A 14 -2.44 -3.24 -0.15
CA THR A 14 -3.61 -4.09 0.06
C THR A 14 -4.63 -3.88 -1.06
N LEU A 15 -5.57 -4.82 -1.18
CA LEU A 15 -6.69 -4.69 -2.13
C LEU A 15 -7.57 -3.47 -1.83
N GLU A 16 -7.72 -3.10 -0.57
CA GLU A 16 -8.52 -1.94 -0.15
C GLU A 16 -7.85 -0.63 -0.56
N GLU A 17 -6.54 -0.50 -0.37
CA GLU A 17 -5.74 0.65 -0.83
C GLU A 17 -5.85 0.82 -2.36
N ILE A 18 -5.83 -0.29 -3.11
CA ILE A 18 -5.97 -0.27 -4.58
C ILE A 18 -7.39 0.16 -4.99
N ARG A 19 -8.44 -0.41 -4.38
CA ARG A 19 -9.84 -0.07 -4.69
C ARG A 19 -10.19 1.37 -4.27
N GLY A 20 -9.64 1.81 -3.14
CA GLY A 20 -9.87 3.13 -2.55
C GLY A 20 -9.11 4.26 -3.21
N TRP A 21 -8.09 3.98 -4.05
CA TRP A 21 -7.21 4.99 -4.62
C TRP A 21 -7.93 6.18 -5.30
N LYS A 22 -9.01 5.91 -6.03
CA LYS A 22 -9.78 6.98 -6.70
C LYS A 22 -10.52 7.90 -5.74
N HIS A 23 -10.79 7.43 -4.53
CA HIS A 23 -11.47 8.15 -3.45
C HIS A 23 -10.51 8.88 -2.52
N MET A 24 -9.20 8.65 -2.66
CA MET A 24 -8.19 9.32 -1.83
C MET A 24 -7.86 10.71 -2.37
N ASP A 25 -7.79 11.68 -1.46
CA ASP A 25 -7.27 13.01 -1.72
C ASP A 25 -5.75 13.00 -1.91
N ALA A 26 -5.21 14.12 -2.40
CA ALA A 26 -3.78 14.23 -2.69
C ALA A 26 -2.89 13.97 -1.46
N ASP A 27 -3.33 14.40 -0.28
CA ASP A 27 -2.60 14.20 0.97
C ASP A 27 -2.58 12.72 1.38
N GLN A 28 -3.74 12.06 1.34
CA GLN A 28 -3.88 10.63 1.62
C GLN A 28 -3.03 9.78 0.66
N LYS A 29 -2.99 10.15 -0.63
CA LYS A 29 -2.15 9.48 -1.62
C LYS A 29 -0.66 9.61 -1.28
N ARG A 30 -0.21 10.80 -0.87
CA ARG A 30 1.19 11.03 -0.47
C ARG A 30 1.55 10.22 0.77
N ALA A 31 0.69 10.24 1.79
CA ALA A 31 0.89 9.46 3.01
C ALA A 31 0.97 7.95 2.70
N LEU A 32 0.07 7.44 1.86
CA LEU A 32 0.10 6.04 1.44
C LEU A 32 1.39 5.71 0.68
N LEU A 33 1.82 6.53 -0.28
CA LEU A 33 3.05 6.28 -1.03
C LEU A 33 4.29 6.26 -0.12
N ALA A 34 4.40 7.19 0.82
CA ALA A 34 5.50 7.24 1.78
C ALA A 34 5.52 5.99 2.68
N ASP A 35 4.35 5.50 3.10
CA ASP A 35 4.25 4.27 3.88
C ASP A 35 4.68 3.04 3.05
N LEU A 36 4.30 2.96 1.76
CA LEU A 36 4.72 1.87 0.87
C LEU A 36 6.22 1.86 0.60
N GLU A 37 6.87 3.03 0.52
CA GLU A 37 8.33 3.12 0.43
C GLU A 37 9.00 2.49 1.67
N ASN A 38 8.49 2.79 2.87
CA ASN A 38 8.96 2.17 4.11
C ASN A 38 8.73 0.66 4.14
N ARG A 39 7.54 0.19 3.73
CA ARG A 39 7.24 -1.26 3.64
C ARG A 39 8.18 -1.99 2.67
N GLN A 40 8.48 -1.37 1.53
CA GLN A 40 9.39 -1.95 0.54
C GLN A 40 10.84 -2.00 1.05
N ALA A 41 11.30 -0.94 1.71
CA ALA A 41 12.62 -0.92 2.33
C ALA A 41 12.76 -2.04 3.38
N ALA A 42 11.76 -2.21 4.26
CA ALA A 42 11.76 -3.25 5.29
C ALA A 42 11.66 -4.68 4.73
N ALA A 43 11.10 -4.86 3.53
CA ALA A 43 11.00 -6.17 2.87
C ALA A 43 12.24 -6.52 2.03
N ALA A 44 13.10 -5.54 1.73
CA ALA A 44 14.33 -5.72 0.95
C ALA A 44 15.55 -6.02 1.83
N GLU A 45 15.41 -5.97 3.16
CA GLU A 45 16.46 -6.25 4.15
C GLU A 45 16.42 -7.70 4.68
#